data_AF-A0A497FSA6-F1
#
_entry.id   AF-A0A497FSA6-F1
#
_cell.length_a   1.000
_cell.length_b   1.000
_cell.length_c   1.000
_cell.angle_alpha   90.00
_cell.angle_beta   90.00
_cell.angle_gamma   90.00
#
_symmetry.space_group_name_H-M   'P 1'
#
loop_
_entity.id
_entity.type
_entity.pdbx_description
1 polymer ?
#
loop_
_entity_poly.entity_id
_entity_poly.type
_entity_poly.pdbx_seq_one_letter_code
_entity_poly.pdbx_strand_id
1 'polypeptide(L)'
;MIVVDRDWRYWIKDCYDEVTTLYENCYVIGGFSENYMISAKEYEFHINVGYELATGWVHGGYTFSGGGNFDGLRHEGARKKGPGALVHIMSTCGFSNIDEDWCQALSFVFGDSITLATMGSTKSEGILEAYTLFNALSEGKTLGEAYLYWLNYRFTDDPWQNLSRFNINTSTHSWGLGVVLYGDPTLLLKGEPTYIELDGIRDEGNFIEVAVRLIDNSLQAVPLVPVYCAIKVGRVWRVIDYAVTNSSGEALLRIPVNCSKLAIFTRGAVVGEKFYKPSLSYLDFNEKERNVSLSNVNYVEDLENMCLNVTVNTQGEPLSVVIFYKRENAPWCSVSMMKVGKNKYFIRIPANEKELIKFKIRVYVNSNKYIESNIFKYRLSSVNLLTKVKRSPLTTAIILLVLVLAMILAIKLTPKK
;
A
#
# COMPACT_ATOMS: atom_id res chain seq x y z
N MET A 1 -1.24 -3.86 -0.61
CA MET A 1 -0.25 -4.22 -1.64
C MET A 1 -0.09 -5.73 -1.65
N ILE A 2 -0.07 -6.33 -2.84
CA ILE A 2 0.13 -7.76 -3.06
C ILE A 2 1.45 -7.94 -3.83
N VAL A 3 2.29 -8.83 -3.31
CA VAL A 3 3.63 -9.12 -3.87
C VAL A 3 3.76 -10.62 -4.09
N VAL A 4 3.79 -11.05 -5.34
CA VAL A 4 3.98 -12.46 -5.71
C VAL A 4 5.20 -12.55 -6.61
N ASP A 5 6.25 -13.20 -6.11
CA ASP A 5 7.46 -13.42 -6.90
C ASP A 5 7.27 -14.57 -7.90
N ARG A 6 8.16 -14.67 -8.87
CA ARG A 6 8.04 -15.55 -10.06
C ARG A 6 7.53 -16.95 -9.75
N ASP A 7 8.10 -17.61 -8.75
CA ASP A 7 7.84 -19.02 -8.43
C ASP A 7 6.40 -19.28 -7.97
N TRP A 8 5.72 -18.27 -7.43
CA TRP A 8 4.31 -18.35 -7.03
C TRP A 8 3.36 -17.66 -8.00
N ARG A 9 3.91 -17.06 -9.06
CA ARG A 9 3.16 -16.08 -9.83
C ARG A 9 2.10 -16.67 -10.74
N TYR A 10 2.16 -17.97 -11.00
CA TYR A 10 1.09 -18.68 -11.69
C TYR A 10 -0.23 -18.72 -10.88
N TRP A 11 -0.17 -18.56 -9.55
CA TRP A 11 -1.33 -18.41 -8.68
C TRP A 11 -1.70 -16.96 -8.40
N ILE A 12 -1.20 -15.98 -9.18
CA ILE A 12 -1.42 -14.55 -8.88
C ILE A 12 -2.91 -14.19 -8.80
N LYS A 13 -3.77 -14.84 -9.59
CA LYS A 13 -5.21 -14.60 -9.56
C LYS A 13 -5.82 -15.12 -8.26
N ASP A 14 -5.48 -16.35 -7.87
CA ASP A 14 -5.94 -16.91 -6.59
C ASP A 14 -5.50 -16.01 -5.44
N CYS A 15 -4.20 -15.67 -5.38
CA CYS A 15 -3.64 -14.76 -4.37
C CYS A 15 -4.35 -13.40 -4.33
N TYR A 16 -4.74 -12.87 -5.49
CA TYR A 16 -5.50 -11.62 -5.58
C TYR A 16 -6.93 -11.80 -5.07
N ASP A 17 -7.60 -12.87 -5.48
CA ASP A 17 -8.98 -13.19 -5.08
C ASP A 17 -9.07 -13.36 -3.55
N GLU A 18 -8.09 -14.05 -2.94
CA GLU A 18 -8.02 -14.20 -1.47
C GLU A 18 -8.01 -12.84 -0.75
N VAL A 19 -7.15 -11.92 -1.18
CA VAL A 19 -6.98 -10.60 -0.54
C VAL A 19 -8.15 -9.67 -0.87
N THR A 20 -8.76 -9.82 -2.04
CA THR A 20 -9.90 -8.98 -2.45
C THR A 20 -11.21 -9.35 -1.79
N THR A 21 -11.27 -10.48 -1.07
CA THR A 21 -12.35 -10.70 -0.10
C THR A 21 -12.39 -9.62 0.98
N LEU A 22 -11.24 -9.05 1.35
CA LEU A 22 -11.11 -7.99 2.36
C LEU A 22 -11.00 -6.57 1.75
N TYR A 23 -10.32 -6.43 0.61
CA TYR A 23 -10.09 -5.14 -0.04
C TYR A 23 -10.48 -5.13 -1.51
N GLU A 24 -11.49 -4.33 -1.88
CA GLU A 24 -12.01 -4.26 -3.26
C GLU A 24 -10.97 -3.82 -4.31
N ASN A 25 -9.97 -3.01 -3.93
CA ASN A 25 -8.97 -2.47 -4.85
C ASN A 25 -7.56 -2.73 -4.32
N CYS A 26 -6.93 -3.81 -4.80
CA CYS A 26 -5.57 -4.18 -4.40
C CYS A 26 -4.54 -3.79 -5.47
N TYR A 27 -3.45 -3.17 -5.05
CA TYR A 27 -2.28 -2.95 -5.91
C TYR A 27 -1.40 -4.21 -5.95
N VAL A 28 -1.16 -4.73 -7.15
CA VAL A 28 -0.29 -5.88 -7.44
C VAL A 28 0.99 -5.42 -8.12
N ILE A 29 2.16 -5.67 -7.53
CA ILE A 29 3.44 -5.34 -8.17
C ILE A 29 3.61 -6.16 -9.46
N GLY A 30 3.86 -5.50 -10.58
CA GLY A 30 3.99 -6.13 -11.90
C GLY A 30 2.69 -6.65 -12.53
N GLY A 31 1.52 -6.40 -11.92
CA GLY A 31 0.22 -6.86 -12.41
C GLY A 31 0.06 -8.38 -12.47
N PHE A 32 -0.82 -8.87 -13.36
CA PHE A 32 -1.21 -10.28 -13.43
C PHE A 32 -0.40 -11.13 -14.42
N SER A 33 0.76 -10.66 -14.86
CA SER A 33 1.61 -11.46 -15.75
C SER A 33 2.28 -12.58 -14.95
N GLU A 34 2.05 -13.83 -15.37
CA GLU A 34 2.60 -15.04 -14.72
C GLU A 34 4.14 -15.14 -14.85
N ASN A 35 4.72 -14.48 -15.84
CA ASN A 35 6.17 -14.51 -16.10
C ASN A 35 6.93 -13.30 -15.53
N TYR A 36 6.24 -12.40 -14.83
CA TYR A 36 6.86 -11.20 -14.31
C TYR A 36 7.77 -11.52 -13.13
N MET A 37 8.93 -10.88 -13.10
CA MET A 37 9.96 -11.09 -12.08
C MET A 37 10.16 -9.77 -11.35
N ILE A 38 9.79 -9.72 -10.07
CA ILE A 38 9.95 -8.53 -9.25
C ILE A 38 11.44 -8.39 -8.91
N SER A 39 11.97 -7.17 -8.85
CA SER A 39 13.33 -6.93 -8.30
C SER A 39 13.26 -6.37 -6.88
N ALA A 40 14.31 -6.57 -6.08
CA ALA A 40 14.36 -6.02 -4.72
C ALA A 40 14.19 -4.48 -4.67
N LYS A 41 14.75 -3.77 -5.67
CA LYS A 41 14.61 -2.31 -5.78
C LYS A 41 13.19 -1.88 -6.14
N GLU A 42 12.51 -2.68 -6.95
CA GLU A 42 11.10 -2.43 -7.28
C GLU A 42 10.22 -2.64 -6.05
N TYR A 43 10.41 -3.74 -5.32
CA TYR A 43 9.73 -3.95 -4.04
C TYR A 43 9.99 -2.80 -3.07
N GLU A 44 11.26 -2.41 -2.89
CA GLU A 44 11.67 -1.28 -2.04
C GLU A 44 10.93 0.01 -2.44
N PHE A 45 10.88 0.30 -3.72
CA PHE A 45 10.20 1.47 -4.24
C PHE A 45 8.70 1.47 -3.91
N HIS A 46 8.03 0.32 -4.05
CA HIS A 46 6.61 0.20 -3.76
C HIS A 46 6.32 0.26 -2.26
N ILE A 47 7.01 -0.53 -1.42
CA ILE A 47 6.74 -0.55 0.02
C ILE A 47 7.01 0.81 0.69
N ASN A 48 7.89 1.64 0.10
CA ASN A 48 8.12 3.03 0.51
C ASN A 48 7.03 4.02 0.06
N VAL A 49 5.91 3.56 -0.50
CA VAL A 49 4.72 4.42 -0.73
C VAL A 49 3.82 4.46 0.51
N GLY A 50 3.76 3.38 1.29
CA GLY A 50 2.85 3.28 2.44
C GLY A 50 1.58 2.52 2.10
N TYR A 51 1.30 1.46 2.85
CA TYR A 51 0.07 0.68 2.69
C TYR A 51 -0.57 0.35 4.04
N GLU A 52 -1.87 0.10 4.04
CA GLU A 52 -2.54 -0.48 5.21
C GLU A 52 -2.08 -1.94 5.40
N LEU A 53 -2.19 -2.75 4.36
CA LEU A 53 -1.73 -4.13 4.33
C LEU A 53 -0.68 -4.32 3.22
N ALA A 54 0.45 -4.92 3.56
CA ALA A 54 1.34 -5.59 2.62
C ALA A 54 1.24 -7.10 2.81
N THR A 55 0.92 -7.82 1.74
CA THR A 55 0.89 -9.28 1.74
C THR A 55 1.70 -9.81 0.58
N GLY A 56 2.32 -10.98 0.75
CA GLY A 56 3.07 -11.55 -0.35
C GLY A 56 3.53 -12.99 -0.19
N TRP A 57 3.85 -13.56 -1.35
CA TRP A 57 4.42 -14.89 -1.55
C TRP A 57 5.78 -14.69 -2.22
N VAL A 58 6.80 -14.74 -1.39
CA VAL A 58 8.17 -14.29 -1.73
C VAL A 58 9.17 -15.24 -1.10
N HIS A 59 10.33 -15.43 -1.72
CA HIS A 59 11.39 -16.26 -1.15
C HIS A 59 11.95 -15.65 0.14
N GLY A 60 12.45 -16.52 1.02
CA GLY A 60 13.04 -16.16 2.30
C GLY A 60 14.12 -15.10 2.18
N GLY A 61 14.22 -14.22 3.18
CA GLY A 61 15.15 -13.09 3.19
C GLY A 61 14.90 -12.04 2.11
N TYR A 62 13.69 -12.03 1.53
CA TYR A 62 13.24 -11.11 0.48
C TYR A 62 14.24 -11.03 -0.69
N THR A 63 14.69 -12.20 -1.10
CA THR A 63 15.34 -12.38 -2.39
C THR A 63 14.28 -12.46 -3.46
N PHE A 64 14.46 -11.71 -4.54
CA PHE A 64 13.49 -11.68 -5.64
C PHE A 64 14.10 -12.22 -6.93
N SER A 65 13.26 -12.87 -7.74
CA SER A 65 13.66 -13.52 -9.00
C SER A 65 14.15 -12.54 -10.07
N GLY A 66 13.67 -11.29 -10.05
CA GLY A 66 14.17 -10.20 -10.89
C GLY A 66 15.50 -9.62 -10.40
N GLY A 67 16.05 -10.18 -9.32
CA GLY A 67 17.38 -9.89 -8.80
C GLY A 67 17.38 -9.00 -7.55
N GLY A 68 18.40 -9.23 -6.72
CA GLY A 68 18.68 -8.46 -5.52
C GLY A 68 18.06 -9.05 -4.25
N ASN A 69 18.40 -8.41 -3.13
CA ASN A 69 17.88 -8.72 -1.80
C ASN A 69 17.46 -7.38 -1.16
N PHE A 70 16.21 -7.29 -0.69
CA PHE A 70 15.69 -6.06 -0.08
C PHE A 70 16.27 -5.80 1.30
N ASP A 71 16.41 -6.86 2.10
CA ASP A 71 16.76 -6.78 3.51
C ASP A 71 18.22 -6.45 3.78
N GLY A 72 19.12 -6.81 2.85
CA GLY A 72 20.55 -6.65 3.04
C GLY A 72 21.07 -7.41 4.27
N LEU A 73 22.19 -6.98 4.84
CA LEU A 73 22.73 -7.60 6.06
C LEU A 73 21.83 -7.30 7.26
N ARG A 74 21.49 -8.33 8.04
CA ARG A 74 20.68 -8.23 9.27
C ARG A 74 19.32 -7.54 9.05
N HIS A 75 18.64 -7.67 7.91
CA HIS A 75 17.28 -7.12 7.76
C HIS A 75 17.20 -5.58 7.87
N GLU A 76 18.24 -4.87 7.42
CA GLU A 76 18.26 -3.40 7.38
C GLU A 76 17.21 -2.79 6.45
N GLY A 77 16.85 -3.48 5.37
CA GLY A 77 15.76 -3.07 4.47
C GLY A 77 14.45 -2.92 5.23
N ALA A 78 14.02 -3.95 5.96
CA ALA A 78 12.83 -3.91 6.80
C ALA A 78 12.91 -2.84 7.90
N ARG A 79 14.08 -2.64 8.53
CA ARG A 79 14.21 -1.68 9.65
C ARG A 79 14.24 -0.21 9.22
N LYS A 80 15.01 0.13 8.18
CA LYS A 80 15.38 1.52 7.88
C LYS A 80 14.46 2.18 6.85
N LYS A 81 13.50 1.45 6.29
CA LYS A 81 12.67 1.91 5.17
C LYS A 81 11.25 2.22 5.62
N GLY A 82 10.67 3.28 5.04
CA GLY A 82 9.39 3.84 5.43
C GLY A 82 8.76 4.61 4.26
N PRO A 83 7.42 4.75 4.23
CA PRO A 83 6.50 4.57 5.35
C PRO A 83 6.08 3.12 5.63
N GLY A 84 6.32 2.15 4.74
CA GLY A 84 6.13 0.72 5.03
C GLY A 84 4.69 0.25 4.89
N ALA A 85 4.25 -0.69 5.72
CA ALA A 85 2.83 -1.00 5.90
C ALA A 85 2.43 -1.11 7.38
N LEU A 86 1.14 -0.88 7.67
CA LEU A 86 0.59 -1.05 9.03
C LEU A 86 0.59 -2.51 9.44
N VAL A 87 0.23 -3.38 8.50
CA VAL A 87 0.22 -4.82 8.70
C VAL A 87 0.99 -5.50 7.59
N HIS A 88 1.83 -6.47 7.96
CA HIS A 88 2.48 -7.37 7.02
C HIS A 88 1.95 -8.80 7.22
N ILE A 89 1.42 -9.44 6.19
CA ILE A 89 1.04 -10.86 6.20
C ILE A 89 1.85 -11.56 5.12
N MET A 90 2.95 -12.19 5.48
CA MET A 90 3.96 -12.63 4.51
C MET A 90 4.11 -14.15 4.52
N SER A 91 3.75 -14.74 3.37
CA SER A 91 4.06 -16.12 3.03
C SER A 91 5.51 -16.19 2.52
N THR A 92 6.45 -16.08 3.45
CA THR A 92 7.88 -16.05 3.18
C THR A 92 8.62 -16.93 4.19
N CYS A 93 9.46 -17.85 3.69
CA CYS A 93 10.21 -18.79 4.53
C CYS A 93 11.09 -18.04 5.53
N GLY A 94 10.99 -18.39 6.81
CA GLY A 94 11.81 -17.80 7.88
C GLY A 94 11.49 -16.33 8.22
N PHE A 95 10.44 -15.74 7.65
CA PHE A 95 10.05 -14.34 7.91
C PHE A 95 9.96 -14.01 9.41
N SER A 96 9.41 -14.94 10.19
CA SER A 96 9.21 -14.82 11.65
C SER A 96 10.23 -15.60 12.47
N ASN A 97 11.37 -16.01 11.88
CA ASN A 97 12.38 -16.79 12.59
C ASN A 97 13.12 -15.94 13.63
N ILE A 98 12.87 -16.19 14.92
CA ILE A 98 13.48 -15.45 16.04
C ILE A 98 14.91 -15.86 16.35
N ASP A 99 15.35 -17.02 15.84
CA ASP A 99 16.71 -17.51 16.05
C ASP A 99 17.72 -16.80 15.14
N GLU A 100 17.24 -16.04 14.16
CA GLU A 100 18.08 -15.15 13.36
C GLU A 100 18.38 -13.84 14.09
N ASP A 101 19.63 -13.39 13.96
CA ASP A 101 20.03 -12.03 14.35
C ASP A 101 19.12 -11.01 13.65
N TRP A 102 18.15 -10.50 14.40
CA TRP A 102 17.12 -9.56 13.96
C TRP A 102 16.06 -10.13 13.02
N CYS A 103 15.30 -11.14 13.45
CA CYS A 103 14.06 -11.62 12.80
C CYS A 103 13.36 -10.56 11.92
N GLN A 104 13.12 -10.91 10.66
CA GLN A 104 12.65 -9.96 9.66
C GLN A 104 11.30 -9.32 10.03
N ALA A 105 10.35 -10.12 10.51
CA ALA A 105 9.06 -9.65 10.98
C ALA A 105 9.20 -8.60 12.10
N LEU A 106 10.06 -8.88 13.10
CA LEU A 106 10.36 -7.93 14.18
C LEU A 106 11.11 -6.69 13.70
N SER A 107 11.88 -6.81 12.60
CA SER A 107 12.56 -5.67 11.99
C SER A 107 11.59 -4.64 11.40
N PHE A 108 10.41 -5.06 10.91
CA PHE A 108 9.33 -4.12 10.56
C PHE A 108 8.69 -3.50 11.80
N VAL A 109 8.38 -4.30 12.84
CA VAL A 109 7.75 -3.81 14.08
C VAL A 109 8.63 -2.80 14.83
N PHE A 110 9.94 -3.04 14.89
CA PHE A 110 10.92 -2.19 15.58
C PHE A 110 11.68 -1.26 14.61
N GLY A 111 11.15 -1.06 13.41
CA GLY A 111 11.74 -0.22 12.37
C GLY A 111 11.61 1.29 12.62
N ASP A 112 12.01 2.08 11.63
CA ASP A 112 11.90 3.54 11.62
C ASP A 112 10.49 4.07 11.35
N SER A 113 9.65 3.21 10.77
CA SER A 113 8.20 3.33 10.72
C SER A 113 7.56 2.49 11.83
N ILE A 114 6.30 2.80 12.17
CA ILE A 114 5.45 1.94 12.97
C ILE A 114 4.73 0.95 12.04
N THR A 115 4.90 -0.33 12.36
CA THR A 115 4.10 -1.45 11.86
C THR A 115 3.38 -2.02 13.08
N LEU A 116 2.06 -2.11 13.02
CA LEU A 116 1.23 -2.53 14.15
C LEU A 116 1.23 -4.05 14.32
N ALA A 117 1.33 -4.80 13.22
CA ALA A 117 1.42 -6.25 13.28
C ALA A 117 2.15 -6.84 12.07
N THR A 118 2.75 -8.01 12.29
CA THR A 118 3.35 -8.83 11.25
C THR A 118 3.00 -10.30 11.47
N MET A 119 2.69 -11.02 10.41
CA MET A 119 2.40 -12.45 10.45
C MET A 119 3.21 -13.17 9.37
N GLY A 120 3.79 -14.32 9.70
CA GLY A 120 4.43 -15.21 8.73
C GLY A 120 5.14 -16.40 9.37
N SER A 121 5.84 -17.18 8.56
CA SER A 121 6.43 -18.45 9.00
C SER A 121 7.81 -18.28 9.63
N THR A 122 8.08 -19.04 10.69
CA THR A 122 9.39 -19.21 11.35
C THR A 122 10.30 -20.16 10.59
N LYS A 123 9.75 -20.95 9.65
CA LYS A 123 10.47 -22.00 8.93
C LYS A 123 10.14 -21.95 7.44
N SER A 124 10.62 -22.93 6.69
CA SER A 124 10.20 -23.15 5.31
C SER A 124 8.70 -23.40 5.22
N GLU A 125 8.10 -23.00 4.10
CA GLU A 125 6.66 -23.06 3.84
C GLU A 125 5.89 -21.97 4.61
N GLY A 126 5.27 -21.06 3.85
CA GLY A 126 4.67 -19.82 4.34
C GLY A 126 3.25 -20.00 4.87
N ILE A 127 2.37 -19.05 4.57
CA ILE A 127 0.94 -19.10 4.90
C ILE A 127 0.23 -19.76 3.71
N LEU A 128 -0.19 -21.01 3.88
CA LEU A 128 -1.00 -21.76 2.91
C LEU A 128 -2.49 -21.53 3.17
N GLU A 129 -3.30 -21.63 2.12
CA GLU A 129 -4.77 -21.44 2.17
C GLU A 129 -5.16 -20.14 2.89
N ALA A 130 -4.47 -19.05 2.54
CA ALA A 130 -4.64 -17.77 3.20
C ALA A 130 -6.06 -17.20 3.00
N TYR A 131 -6.84 -17.72 2.04
CA TYR A 131 -8.27 -17.42 1.93
C TYR A 131 -9.03 -17.62 3.25
N THR A 132 -8.71 -18.61 4.08
CA THR A 132 -9.42 -18.83 5.36
C THR A 132 -9.14 -17.71 6.37
N LEU A 133 -7.91 -17.17 6.35
CA LEU A 133 -7.53 -15.99 7.12
C LEU A 133 -8.24 -14.73 6.59
N PHE A 134 -8.18 -14.49 5.27
CA PHE A 134 -8.77 -13.30 4.67
C PHE A 134 -10.29 -13.29 4.70
N ASN A 135 -10.96 -14.43 4.59
CA ASN A 135 -12.40 -14.57 4.80
C ASN A 135 -12.80 -14.22 6.23
N ALA A 136 -12.07 -14.72 7.23
CA ALA A 136 -12.31 -14.37 8.62
C ALA A 136 -12.18 -12.85 8.85
N LEU A 137 -11.15 -12.23 8.28
CA LEU A 137 -10.97 -10.77 8.33
C LEU A 137 -12.11 -10.03 7.60
N SER A 138 -12.55 -10.50 6.44
CA SER A 138 -13.62 -9.87 5.66
C SER A 138 -14.99 -10.01 6.31
N GLU A 139 -15.17 -10.94 7.23
CA GLU A 139 -16.34 -11.06 8.10
C GLU A 139 -16.30 -10.06 9.27
N GLY A 140 -15.18 -9.37 9.48
CA GLY A 140 -15.01 -8.37 10.54
C GLY A 140 -14.40 -8.91 11.82
N LYS A 141 -13.74 -10.07 11.76
CA LYS A 141 -12.90 -10.56 12.86
C LYS A 141 -11.61 -9.73 12.95
N THR A 142 -11.08 -9.61 14.17
CA THR A 142 -9.76 -9.03 14.39
C THR A 142 -8.65 -9.91 13.82
N LEU A 143 -7.46 -9.35 13.64
CA LEU A 143 -6.30 -10.09 13.11
C LEU A 143 -5.97 -11.34 13.95
N GLY A 144 -6.07 -11.26 15.27
CA GLY A 144 -5.84 -12.39 16.17
C GLY A 144 -6.93 -13.46 16.06
N GLU A 145 -8.20 -13.07 15.98
CA GLU A 145 -9.30 -14.01 15.78
C GLU A 145 -9.21 -14.71 14.42
N ALA A 146 -8.87 -13.97 13.36
CA ALA A 146 -8.65 -14.52 12.04
C ALA A 146 -7.43 -15.46 12.01
N TYR A 147 -6.35 -15.09 12.69
CA TYR A 147 -5.17 -15.96 12.86
C TYR A 147 -5.55 -17.27 13.56
N LEU A 148 -6.30 -17.22 14.66
CA LEU A 148 -6.78 -18.42 15.35
C LEU A 148 -7.74 -19.25 14.49
N TYR A 149 -8.58 -18.60 13.68
CA TYR A 149 -9.47 -19.28 12.74
C TYR A 149 -8.69 -20.06 11.68
N TRP A 150 -7.73 -19.40 11.02
CA TRP A 150 -6.82 -20.03 10.07
C TRP A 150 -6.03 -21.17 10.72
N LEU A 151 -5.50 -20.95 11.92
CA LEU A 151 -4.74 -21.95 12.67
C LEU A 151 -5.61 -23.18 12.96
N ASN A 152 -6.84 -22.98 13.44
CA ASN A 152 -7.79 -24.06 13.67
C ASN A 152 -8.11 -24.81 12.38
N TYR A 153 -8.43 -24.11 11.28
CA TYR A 153 -8.68 -24.75 9.99
C TYR A 153 -7.53 -25.70 9.59
N ARG A 154 -6.28 -25.23 9.73
CA ARG A 154 -5.08 -26.03 9.45
C ARG A 154 -4.89 -27.26 10.37
N PHE A 155 -5.56 -27.32 11.52
CA PHE A 155 -5.45 -28.42 12.48
C PHE A 155 -6.71 -29.29 12.63
N THR A 156 -7.88 -28.81 12.22
CA THR A 156 -9.16 -29.48 12.50
C THR A 156 -9.88 -29.99 11.26
N ASP A 157 -9.73 -29.32 10.13
CA ASP A 157 -10.52 -29.54 8.92
C ASP A 157 -9.62 -29.44 7.68
N ASP A 158 -8.70 -30.38 7.51
CA ASP A 158 -8.09 -30.58 6.19
C ASP A 158 -9.05 -31.44 5.34
N PRO A 159 -9.88 -30.84 4.45
CA PRO A 159 -10.82 -31.59 3.63
C PRO A 159 -10.11 -32.49 2.62
N TRP A 160 -8.81 -32.30 2.38
CA TRP A 160 -8.03 -33.12 1.45
C TRP A 160 -7.50 -34.40 2.09
N GLN A 161 -7.42 -34.47 3.42
CA GLN A 161 -6.90 -35.63 4.15
C GLN A 161 -7.91 -36.30 5.09
N ASN A 162 -9.12 -35.74 5.27
CA ASN A 162 -10.18 -36.34 6.08
C ASN A 162 -9.75 -36.57 7.55
N LEU A 163 -8.94 -35.66 8.08
CA LEU A 163 -8.34 -35.75 9.41
C LEU A 163 -9.10 -34.91 10.42
N SER A 164 -9.22 -35.39 11.65
CA SER A 164 -9.84 -34.69 12.77
C SER A 164 -8.80 -34.16 13.75
N ARG A 165 -9.16 -33.16 14.55
CA ARG A 165 -8.38 -32.51 15.63
C ARG A 165 -7.66 -33.45 16.63
N PHE A 166 -7.96 -34.75 16.60
CA PHE A 166 -7.37 -35.76 17.49
C PHE A 166 -6.21 -36.55 16.86
N ASN A 167 -5.95 -36.39 15.55
CA ASN A 167 -4.86 -37.06 14.82
C ASN A 167 -3.96 -36.04 14.12
N ILE A 168 -3.36 -35.12 14.89
CA ILE A 168 -2.31 -34.22 14.37
C ILE A 168 -1.10 -35.07 13.99
N ASN A 169 -0.93 -35.35 12.70
CA ASN A 169 0.30 -35.95 12.22
C ASN A 169 1.38 -34.86 12.20
N THR A 170 2.33 -34.92 13.14
CA THR A 170 3.41 -33.93 13.28
C THR A 170 4.30 -33.81 12.03
N SER A 171 4.33 -34.80 11.13
CA SER A 171 5.10 -34.68 9.89
C SER A 171 4.37 -33.87 8.80
N THR A 172 3.04 -33.83 8.78
CA THR A 172 2.24 -33.08 7.78
C THR A 172 1.53 -31.84 8.35
N HIS A 173 1.31 -31.76 9.66
CA HIS A 173 0.61 -30.63 10.32
C HIS A 173 1.55 -29.68 11.03
N SER A 174 2.86 -29.96 11.07
CA SER A 174 3.83 -29.02 11.67
C SER A 174 3.90 -27.70 10.93
N TRP A 175 3.37 -27.59 9.71
CA TRP A 175 3.43 -26.38 8.88
C TRP A 175 2.74 -25.19 9.54
N GLY A 176 1.52 -25.37 10.07
CA GLY A 176 0.79 -24.34 10.81
C GLY A 176 1.47 -23.92 12.12
N LEU A 177 2.20 -24.85 12.77
CA LEU A 177 2.96 -24.58 14.00
C LEU A 177 4.12 -23.61 13.78
N GLY A 178 4.49 -23.34 12.52
CA GLY A 178 5.54 -22.40 12.16
C GLY A 178 5.07 -20.96 12.02
N VAL A 179 3.78 -20.67 11.90
CA VAL A 179 3.30 -19.30 11.60
C VAL A 179 3.03 -18.52 12.87
N VAL A 180 3.63 -17.34 13.01
CA VAL A 180 3.58 -16.50 14.20
C VAL A 180 3.01 -15.13 13.85
N LEU A 181 2.19 -14.59 14.75
CA LEU A 181 1.71 -13.22 14.74
C LEU A 181 2.50 -12.40 15.78
N TYR A 182 3.21 -11.36 15.35
CA TYR A 182 3.80 -10.35 16.21
C TYR A 182 3.02 -9.04 16.13
N GLY A 183 3.02 -8.28 17.22
CA GLY A 183 2.35 -6.98 17.31
C GLY A 183 0.95 -7.06 17.90
N ASP A 184 0.03 -6.24 17.41
CA ASP A 184 -1.31 -6.07 17.95
C ASP A 184 -2.32 -7.05 17.32
N PRO A 185 -2.84 -8.04 18.05
CA PRO A 185 -3.83 -8.98 17.53
C PRO A 185 -5.24 -8.37 17.44
N THR A 186 -5.48 -7.18 18.01
CA THR A 186 -6.83 -6.58 18.08
C THR A 186 -7.18 -5.72 16.85
N LEU A 187 -6.31 -5.68 15.84
CA LEU A 187 -6.52 -4.88 14.64
C LEU A 187 -7.73 -5.37 13.83
N LEU A 188 -8.62 -4.45 13.49
CA LEU A 188 -9.78 -4.69 12.63
C LEU A 188 -9.52 -4.11 11.24
N LEU A 189 -9.28 -4.97 10.25
CA LEU A 189 -8.90 -4.56 8.89
C LEU A 189 -10.08 -4.39 7.92
N LYS A 190 -11.31 -4.69 8.38
CA LYS A 190 -12.53 -4.50 7.60
C LYS A 190 -13.05 -3.08 7.76
N GLY A 191 -13.66 -2.57 6.69
CA GLY A 191 -14.53 -1.40 6.76
C GLY A 191 -14.09 -0.22 5.90
N GLU A 192 -14.65 0.93 6.22
CA GLU A 192 -14.35 2.19 5.55
C GLU A 192 -12.98 2.71 5.97
N PRO A 193 -12.18 3.26 5.04
CA PRO A 193 -10.96 3.96 5.37
C PRO A 193 -11.23 5.12 6.34
N THR A 194 -10.36 5.27 7.34
CA THR A 194 -10.36 6.43 8.24
C THR A 194 -9.10 7.26 8.07
N TYR A 195 -9.19 8.54 8.37
CA TYR A 195 -8.09 9.49 8.28
C TYR A 195 -8.02 10.31 9.57
N ILE A 196 -6.79 10.54 10.05
CA ILE A 196 -6.51 11.36 11.22
C ILE A 196 -6.13 12.75 10.72
N GLU A 197 -7.01 13.72 10.94
CA GLU A 197 -6.72 15.13 10.70
C GLU A 197 -6.12 15.76 11.96
N LEU A 198 -5.14 16.63 11.78
CA LEU A 198 -4.57 17.43 12.87
C LEU A 198 -5.35 18.74 12.97
N ASP A 199 -6.01 18.94 14.10
CA ASP A 199 -6.81 20.14 14.36
C ASP A 199 -6.01 21.22 15.10
N GLY A 200 -5.02 20.82 15.91
CA GLY A 200 -4.13 21.78 16.56
C GLY A 200 -3.06 21.16 17.45
N ILE A 201 -2.05 21.97 17.76
CA ILE A 201 -0.98 21.64 18.72
C ILE A 201 -0.84 22.81 19.70
N ARG A 202 -0.82 22.52 21.00
CA ARG A 202 -0.59 23.53 22.06
C ARG A 202 0.49 23.05 23.02
N ASP A 203 1.38 23.96 23.40
CA ASP A 203 2.38 23.71 24.43
C ASP A 203 1.84 24.18 25.78
N GLU A 204 1.61 23.24 26.70
CA GLU A 204 1.10 23.48 28.05
C GLU A 204 2.26 23.52 29.08
N GLY A 205 3.50 23.64 28.62
CA GLY A 205 4.73 23.72 29.42
C GLY A 205 5.22 22.38 29.95
N ASN A 206 4.32 21.54 30.49
CA ASN A 206 4.66 20.21 31.02
C ASN A 206 4.43 19.09 29.99
N PHE A 207 3.57 19.34 29.00
CA PHE A 207 3.25 18.43 27.91
C PHE A 207 2.80 19.23 26.69
N ILE A 208 2.82 18.59 25.53
CA ILE A 208 2.23 19.12 24.31
C ILE A 208 0.85 18.45 24.15
N GLU A 209 -0.19 19.26 23.97
CA GLU A 209 -1.50 18.80 23.53
C GLU A 209 -1.53 18.71 22.01
N VAL A 210 -2.02 17.58 21.52
CA VAL A 210 -2.27 17.33 20.10
C VAL A 210 -3.74 17.02 19.94
N ALA A 211 -4.48 17.97 19.36
CA ALA A 211 -5.89 17.81 19.01
C ALA A 211 -5.98 17.21 17.61
N VAL A 212 -6.67 16.08 17.48
CA VAL A 212 -6.89 15.41 16.20
C VAL A 212 -8.36 15.13 15.99
N ARG A 213 -8.75 14.90 14.74
CA ARG A 213 -10.10 14.51 14.36
C ARG A 213 -10.07 13.32 13.42
N LEU A 214 -10.81 12.28 13.77
CA LEU A 214 -10.96 11.09 12.97
C LEU A 214 -12.15 11.27 12.03
N ILE A 215 -11.90 11.12 10.73
CA ILE A 215 -12.93 11.18 9.68
C ILE A 215 -12.92 9.93 8.81
N ASP A 216 -14.04 9.62 8.18
CA ASP A 216 -14.14 8.55 7.19
C ASP A 216 -13.90 9.03 5.75
N ASN A 217 -13.98 8.11 4.79
CA ASN A 217 -13.81 8.41 3.36
C ASN A 217 -14.88 9.33 2.77
N SER A 218 -15.98 9.57 3.49
CA SER A 218 -17.00 10.57 3.16
C SER A 218 -16.79 11.90 3.87
N LEU A 219 -15.65 12.07 4.56
CA LEU A 219 -15.30 13.23 5.38
C LEU A 219 -16.24 13.44 6.58
N GLN A 220 -16.93 12.39 7.01
CA GLN A 220 -17.79 12.43 8.19
C GLN A 220 -16.97 12.11 9.44
N ALA A 221 -17.29 12.76 10.55
CA ALA A 221 -16.68 12.47 11.85
C ALA A 221 -16.95 11.02 12.28
N VAL A 222 -15.93 10.37 12.84
CA VAL A 222 -16.01 9.00 13.35
C VAL A 222 -15.93 9.01 14.89
N PRO A 223 -17.07 8.89 15.60
CA PRO A 223 -17.10 8.98 17.05
C PRO A 223 -16.77 7.64 17.73
N LEU A 224 -16.45 7.70 19.03
CA LEU A 224 -16.27 6.53 19.91
C LEU A 224 -15.12 5.60 19.51
N VAL A 225 -14.14 6.09 18.76
CA VAL A 225 -12.96 5.31 18.35
C VAL A 225 -11.74 5.72 19.18
N PRO A 226 -11.03 4.76 19.81
CA PRO A 226 -9.75 5.04 20.44
C PRO A 226 -8.69 5.44 19.42
N VAL A 227 -8.11 6.62 19.63
CA VAL A 227 -6.93 7.13 18.92
C VAL A 227 -5.75 7.05 19.88
N TYR A 228 -4.70 6.36 19.47
CA TYR A 228 -3.49 6.14 20.25
C TYR A 228 -2.37 7.04 19.74
N CYS A 229 -1.45 7.41 20.62
CA CYS A 229 -0.21 8.02 20.20
C CYS A 229 1.00 7.30 20.79
N ALA A 230 2.05 7.18 19.98
CA ALA A 230 3.27 6.48 20.32
C ALA A 230 4.51 7.30 19.93
N ILE A 231 5.52 7.22 20.77
CA ILE A 231 6.83 7.84 20.53
C ILE A 231 7.90 6.77 20.36
N LYS A 232 8.96 7.10 19.63
CA LYS A 232 10.10 6.21 19.46
C LYS A 232 11.08 6.39 20.63
N VAL A 233 11.22 5.35 21.46
CA VAL A 233 12.20 5.29 22.56
C VAL A 233 13.28 4.27 22.19
N GLY A 234 14.46 4.75 21.82
CA GLY A 234 15.49 3.91 21.22
C GLY A 234 15.02 3.35 19.87
N ARG A 235 14.88 2.02 19.79
CA ARG A 235 14.39 1.32 18.59
C ARG A 235 12.92 0.90 18.67
N VAL A 236 12.22 1.21 19.76
CA VAL A 236 10.88 0.70 20.01
C VAL A 236 9.87 1.83 20.00
N TRP A 237 8.76 1.64 19.29
CA TRP A 237 7.58 2.50 19.41
C TRP A 237 6.83 2.15 20.68
N ARG A 238 6.64 3.14 21.56
CA ARG A 238 5.92 2.98 22.82
C ARG A 238 4.67 3.84 22.78
N VAL A 239 3.51 3.22 22.96
CA VAL A 239 2.25 3.94 23.21
C VAL A 239 2.40 4.68 24.52
N ILE A 240 2.11 5.98 24.50
CA ILE A 240 2.24 6.86 25.67
C ILE A 240 0.91 7.45 26.12
N ASP A 241 -0.06 7.57 25.23
CA ASP A 241 -1.38 8.08 25.55
C ASP A 241 -2.43 7.56 24.54
N TYR A 242 -3.70 7.67 24.91
CA TYR A 242 -4.82 7.45 24.00
C TYR A 242 -6.04 8.28 24.44
N ALA A 243 -6.88 8.63 23.48
CA ALA A 243 -8.14 9.31 23.72
C ALA A 243 -9.23 8.73 22.81
N VAL A 244 -10.46 8.66 23.30
CA VAL A 244 -11.61 8.21 22.53
C VAL A 244 -12.25 9.41 21.85
N THR A 245 -12.56 9.29 20.55
CA THR A 245 -13.17 10.39 19.80
C THR A 245 -14.56 10.75 20.33
N ASN A 246 -14.84 12.05 20.45
CA ASN A 246 -16.15 12.57 20.82
C ASN A 246 -17.14 12.48 19.63
N SER A 247 -18.35 13.03 19.79
CA SER A 247 -19.38 13.05 18.72
C SER A 247 -18.95 13.77 17.44
N SER A 248 -17.99 14.70 17.53
CA SER A 248 -17.40 15.43 16.41
C SER A 248 -16.17 14.73 15.83
N GLY A 249 -15.84 13.52 16.30
CA GLY A 249 -14.68 12.75 15.87
C GLY A 249 -13.36 13.25 16.50
N GLU A 250 -13.41 14.18 17.45
CA GLU A 250 -12.22 14.82 18.00
C GLU A 250 -11.65 14.02 19.18
N ALA A 251 -10.33 13.91 19.23
CA ALA A 251 -9.56 13.32 20.33
C ALA A 251 -8.41 14.26 20.72
N LEU A 252 -8.19 14.40 22.03
CA LEU A 252 -7.12 15.25 22.58
C LEU A 252 -6.06 14.35 23.22
N LEU A 253 -4.86 14.36 22.66
CA LEU A 253 -3.73 13.52 23.08
C LEU A 253 -2.70 14.37 23.81
N ARG A 254 -2.02 13.79 24.81
CA ARG A 254 -0.97 14.46 25.58
C ARG A 254 0.35 13.74 25.38
N ILE A 255 1.38 14.49 25.01
CA ILE A 255 2.71 13.93 24.72
C ILE A 255 3.80 14.67 25.50
N PRO A 256 4.95 14.03 25.77
CA PRO A 256 6.09 14.71 26.39
C PRO A 256 6.62 15.87 25.54
N VAL A 257 7.03 16.96 26.18
CA VAL A 257 7.58 18.17 25.52
C VAL A 257 8.82 17.90 24.67
N ASN A 258 9.59 16.86 24.99
CA ASN A 258 10.81 16.50 24.25
C ASN A 258 10.55 15.49 23.11
N CYS A 259 9.29 15.30 22.71
CA CYS A 259 8.92 14.42 21.62
C CYS A 259 9.45 14.98 20.29
N SER A 260 10.33 14.24 19.62
CA SER A 260 10.80 14.60 18.27
C SER A 260 9.87 14.08 17.17
N LYS A 261 9.31 12.88 17.35
CA LYS A 261 8.47 12.19 16.37
C LYS A 261 7.37 11.43 17.09
N LEU A 262 6.14 11.63 16.64
CA LEU A 262 4.93 11.00 17.16
C LEU A 262 4.27 10.22 16.05
N ALA A 263 3.88 8.98 16.34
CA ALA A 263 2.93 8.22 15.55
C ALA A 263 1.55 8.36 16.22
N ILE A 264 0.51 8.63 15.43
CA ILE A 264 -0.88 8.68 15.88
C ILE A 264 -1.65 7.66 15.06
N PHE A 265 -2.35 6.73 15.71
CA PHE A 265 -2.99 5.64 14.99
C PHE A 265 -4.26 5.15 15.66
N THR A 266 -5.11 4.47 14.89
CA THR A 266 -6.25 3.69 15.38
C THR A 266 -6.01 2.21 15.09
N ARG A 267 -6.79 1.34 15.73
CA ARG A 267 -6.73 -0.12 15.52
C ARG A 267 -7.87 -0.63 14.63
N GLY A 268 -8.63 0.29 14.03
CA GLY A 268 -9.96 0.02 13.50
C GLY A 268 -11.00 -0.09 14.63
N ALA A 269 -12.28 -0.03 14.26
CA ALA A 269 -13.38 -0.09 15.22
C ALA A 269 -14.71 -0.48 14.54
N VAL A 270 -15.64 -0.97 15.35
CA VAL A 270 -17.05 -1.10 14.98
C VAL A 270 -17.84 -0.04 15.74
N VAL A 271 -18.56 0.82 15.01
CA VAL A 271 -19.38 1.89 15.60
C VAL A 271 -20.80 1.76 15.03
N GLY A 272 -21.73 1.34 15.90
CA GLY A 272 -23.05 0.92 15.44
C GLY A 272 -22.93 -0.27 14.49
N GLU A 273 -23.42 -0.13 13.27
CA GLU A 273 -23.34 -1.16 12.21
C GLU A 273 -22.16 -0.95 11.25
N LYS A 274 -21.37 0.11 11.43
CA LYS A 274 -20.26 0.45 10.54
C LYS A 274 -18.95 -0.11 11.03
N PHE A 275 -18.15 -0.60 10.09
CA PHE A 275 -16.77 -1.02 10.30
C PHE A 275 -15.83 0.09 9.82
N TYR A 276 -14.78 0.35 10.59
CA TYR A 276 -13.76 1.33 10.27
C TYR A 276 -12.37 0.70 10.34
N LYS A 277 -11.58 0.97 9.31
CA LYS A 277 -10.20 0.47 9.19
C LYS A 277 -9.22 1.22 10.09
N PRO A 278 -8.07 0.62 10.41
CA PRO A 278 -7.01 1.28 11.15
C PRO A 278 -6.41 2.39 10.29
N SER A 279 -5.96 3.45 10.95
CA SER A 279 -5.27 4.56 10.30
C SER A 279 -4.03 4.94 11.07
N LEU A 280 -3.08 5.58 10.38
CA LEU A 280 -1.83 6.02 10.96
C LEU A 280 -1.43 7.36 10.36
N SER A 281 -0.90 8.22 11.19
CA SER A 281 -0.26 9.47 10.82
C SER A 281 0.98 9.70 11.66
N TYR A 282 1.92 10.50 11.16
CA TYR A 282 3.10 10.90 11.90
C TYR A 282 3.16 12.41 12.03
N LEU A 283 3.59 12.88 13.19
CA LEU A 283 4.01 14.26 13.41
C LEU A 283 5.51 14.25 13.71
N ASP A 284 6.26 15.11 13.02
CA ASP A 284 7.66 15.36 13.30
C ASP A 284 7.81 16.78 13.84
N PHE A 285 8.16 16.90 15.12
CA PHE A 285 8.29 18.16 15.85
C PHE A 285 9.65 18.82 15.64
N ASN A 286 10.62 18.07 15.10
CA ASN A 286 11.95 18.58 14.78
C ASN A 286 12.03 19.12 13.34
N GLU A 287 10.92 19.15 12.61
CA GLU A 287 10.88 19.77 11.29
C GLU A 287 11.09 21.28 11.39
N LYS A 288 12.31 21.70 11.05
CA LYS A 288 12.57 23.10 10.68
C LYS A 288 11.57 23.51 9.61
N GLU A 289 11.03 24.72 9.73
CA GLU A 289 10.10 25.28 8.75
C GLU A 289 10.73 25.13 7.36
N ARG A 290 10.17 24.21 6.57
CA ARG A 290 10.72 23.89 5.27
C ARG A 290 10.32 25.03 4.35
N ASN A 291 11.28 25.70 3.73
CA ASN A 291 10.98 26.76 2.77
C ASN A 291 10.51 26.10 1.47
N VAL A 292 9.23 25.71 1.45
CA VAL A 292 8.63 24.86 0.44
C VAL A 292 7.53 25.61 -0.28
N SER A 293 7.53 25.53 -1.60
CA SER A 293 6.45 26.06 -2.45
C SER A 293 6.11 25.10 -3.58
N LEU A 294 4.87 25.15 -4.05
CA LEU A 294 4.44 24.42 -5.25
C LEU A 294 4.96 25.18 -6.48
N SER A 295 5.85 24.57 -7.26
CA SER A 295 6.47 25.24 -8.41
C SER A 295 5.68 25.02 -9.69
N ASN A 296 5.31 23.77 -10.00
CA ASN A 296 4.44 23.46 -11.14
C ASN A 296 3.66 22.17 -10.92
N VAL A 297 2.58 22.03 -11.70
CA VAL A 297 1.80 20.82 -11.85
C VAL A 297 1.67 20.55 -13.34
N ASN A 298 2.22 19.43 -13.82
CA ASN A 298 2.12 18.97 -15.19
C ASN A 298 1.27 17.70 -15.22
N TYR A 299 0.46 17.54 -16.25
CA TYR A 299 -0.34 16.32 -16.41
C TYR A 299 -0.49 15.95 -17.88
N VAL A 300 -0.37 14.66 -18.17
CA VAL A 300 -0.36 14.10 -19.53
C VAL A 300 -1.15 12.80 -19.50
N GLU A 301 -2.05 12.61 -20.46
CA GLU A 301 -2.75 11.33 -20.61
C GLU A 301 -1.82 10.24 -21.15
N ASP A 302 -2.03 9.03 -20.64
CA ASP A 302 -1.43 7.80 -21.13
C ASP A 302 -2.57 6.88 -21.59
N LEU A 303 -2.87 6.98 -22.89
CA LEU A 303 -3.91 6.22 -23.58
C LEU A 303 -3.53 4.75 -23.81
N GLU A 304 -2.29 4.35 -23.50
CA GLU A 304 -1.91 2.94 -23.50
C GLU A 304 -2.34 2.28 -22.19
N ASN A 305 -2.12 2.98 -21.09
CA ASN A 305 -2.40 2.49 -19.74
C ASN A 305 -3.72 3.03 -19.15
N MET A 306 -4.53 3.72 -19.95
CA MET A 306 -5.82 4.29 -19.53
C MET A 306 -5.72 5.08 -18.22
N CYS A 307 -4.81 6.05 -18.19
CA CYS A 307 -4.61 6.86 -17.00
C CYS A 307 -4.17 8.30 -17.31
N LEU A 308 -4.28 9.17 -16.30
CA LEU A 308 -3.70 10.51 -16.29
C LEU A 308 -2.44 10.49 -15.43
N ASN A 309 -1.29 10.75 -16.06
CA ASN A 309 -0.03 10.93 -15.37
C ASN A 309 0.06 12.36 -14.85
N VAL A 310 0.19 12.54 -13.53
CA VAL A 310 0.35 13.86 -12.90
C VAL A 310 1.75 13.95 -12.28
N THR A 311 2.48 15.00 -12.62
CA THR A 311 3.80 15.32 -12.09
C THR A 311 3.74 16.66 -11.38
N VAL A 312 4.24 16.71 -10.15
CA VAL A 312 4.34 17.93 -9.34
C VAL A 312 5.81 18.23 -9.10
N ASN A 313 6.21 19.48 -9.31
CA ASN A 313 7.51 19.97 -8.85
C ASN A 313 7.31 20.96 -7.69
N THR A 314 8.21 20.90 -6.71
CA THR A 314 8.27 21.84 -5.58
C THR A 314 9.58 22.62 -5.60
N GLN A 315 9.59 23.79 -4.96
CA GLN A 315 10.83 24.37 -4.44
C GLN A 315 10.93 23.95 -2.98
N GLY A 316 12.13 23.58 -2.51
CA GLY A 316 12.31 22.93 -1.22
C GLY A 316 11.78 21.48 -1.18
N GLU A 317 12.17 20.75 -0.13
CA GLU A 317 11.71 19.38 0.08
C GLU A 317 10.47 19.37 1.00
N PRO A 318 9.24 19.14 0.50
CA PRO A 318 8.06 18.99 1.35
C PRO A 318 8.14 17.76 2.26
N LEU A 319 7.35 17.77 3.33
CA LEU A 319 7.09 16.57 4.15
C LEU A 319 6.38 15.52 3.31
N SER A 320 5.32 15.91 2.60
CA SER A 320 4.61 15.05 1.66
C SER A 320 3.91 15.88 0.58
N VAL A 321 3.63 15.24 -0.55
CA VAL A 321 2.77 15.80 -1.60
C VAL A 321 1.63 14.82 -1.80
N VAL A 322 0.40 15.28 -1.62
CA VAL A 322 -0.82 14.47 -1.74
C VAL A 322 -1.63 15.01 -2.89
N ILE A 323 -2.10 14.14 -3.77
CA ILE A 323 -3.13 14.49 -4.75
C ILE A 323 -4.49 14.12 -4.20
N PHE A 324 -5.44 15.04 -4.32
CA PHE A 324 -6.86 14.74 -4.19
C PHE A 324 -7.42 14.67 -5.60
N TYR A 325 -8.09 13.59 -5.97
CA TYR A 325 -8.73 13.47 -7.28
C TYR A 325 -10.13 12.87 -7.18
N LYS A 326 -10.96 13.17 -8.17
CA LYS A 326 -12.34 12.70 -8.29
C LYS A 326 -12.57 12.32 -9.74
N ARG A 327 -13.02 11.08 -9.99
CA ARG A 327 -13.48 10.64 -11.30
C ARG A 327 -14.96 10.98 -11.51
N GLU A 328 -15.43 10.92 -12.74
CA GLU A 328 -16.82 11.22 -13.07
C GLU A 328 -17.74 10.28 -12.28
N ASN A 329 -18.68 10.83 -11.53
CA ASN A 329 -19.60 10.08 -10.65
C ASN A 329 -18.94 9.27 -9.50
N ALA A 330 -17.66 9.46 -9.20
CA ALA A 330 -16.97 8.87 -8.03
C ALA A 330 -16.78 9.92 -6.92
N PRO A 331 -16.57 9.55 -5.63
CA PRO A 331 -16.17 10.49 -4.58
C PRO A 331 -14.75 11.03 -4.77
N TRP A 332 -14.37 12.06 -4.00
CA TRP A 332 -12.97 12.50 -3.92
C TRP A 332 -12.14 11.44 -3.19
N CYS A 333 -10.99 11.11 -3.76
CA CYS A 333 -9.98 10.21 -3.21
C CYS A 333 -8.71 11.02 -2.95
N SER A 334 -7.89 10.61 -1.98
CA SER A 334 -6.58 11.21 -1.73
C SER A 334 -5.48 10.16 -1.78
N VAL A 335 -4.35 10.48 -2.39
CA VAL A 335 -3.20 9.57 -2.51
C VAL A 335 -1.90 10.36 -2.41
N SER A 336 -0.95 9.85 -1.63
CA SER A 336 0.41 10.37 -1.58
C SER A 336 1.09 10.20 -2.94
N MET A 337 1.64 11.29 -3.46
CA MET A 337 2.42 11.29 -4.69
C MET A 337 3.83 10.78 -4.42
N MET A 338 4.34 10.01 -5.37
CA MET A 338 5.62 9.32 -5.29
C MET A 338 6.77 10.24 -5.69
N LYS A 339 7.80 10.35 -4.86
CA LYS A 339 9.00 11.15 -5.19
C LYS A 339 9.83 10.44 -6.26
N VAL A 340 9.97 11.06 -7.43
CA VAL A 340 10.69 10.51 -8.61
C VAL A 340 11.98 11.28 -8.96
N GLY A 341 12.29 12.32 -8.18
CA GLY A 341 13.50 13.11 -8.33
C GLY A 341 13.61 14.17 -7.25
N LYS A 342 14.68 14.97 -7.29
CA LYS A 342 14.83 16.11 -6.37
C LYS A 342 13.64 17.06 -6.56
N ASN A 343 12.83 17.20 -5.52
CA ASN A 343 11.61 18.01 -5.51
C ASN A 343 10.61 17.69 -6.63
N LYS A 344 10.59 16.45 -7.13
CA LYS A 344 9.71 16.01 -8.21
C LYS A 344 8.89 14.81 -7.74
N TYR A 345 7.58 14.90 -7.89
CA TYR A 345 6.59 13.95 -7.41
C TYR A 345 5.69 13.52 -8.57
N PHE A 346 5.23 12.27 -8.55
CA PHE A 346 4.51 11.66 -9.65
C PHE A 346 3.39 10.75 -9.14
N ILE A 347 2.28 10.70 -9.86
CA ILE A 347 1.24 9.71 -9.66
C ILE A 347 0.51 9.43 -10.97
N ARG A 348 -0.06 8.23 -11.09
CA ARG A 348 -1.00 7.88 -12.14
C ARG A 348 -2.40 7.81 -11.56
N ILE A 349 -3.36 8.48 -12.18
CA ILE A 349 -4.77 8.37 -11.85
C ILE A 349 -5.42 7.48 -12.93
N PRO A 350 -5.87 6.26 -12.60
CA PRO A 350 -6.60 5.42 -13.55
C PRO A 350 -7.88 6.12 -14.02
N ALA A 351 -8.20 6.02 -15.30
CA ALA A 351 -9.43 6.58 -15.84
C ALA A 351 -9.91 5.89 -17.13
N ASN A 352 -11.21 5.94 -17.35
CA ASN A 352 -11.85 5.43 -18.55
C ASN A 352 -11.79 6.44 -19.70
N GLU A 353 -12.04 5.96 -20.93
CA GLU A 353 -12.17 6.85 -22.10
C GLU A 353 -13.26 7.90 -21.85
N LYS A 354 -12.97 9.15 -22.22
CA LYS A 354 -13.88 10.30 -22.04
C LYS A 354 -14.24 10.61 -20.59
N GLU A 355 -13.66 9.94 -19.60
CA GLU A 355 -13.97 10.18 -18.19
C GLU A 355 -13.42 11.54 -17.74
N LEU A 356 -14.24 12.30 -17.01
CA LEU A 356 -13.81 13.55 -16.37
C LEU A 356 -13.10 13.27 -15.04
N ILE A 357 -11.83 13.65 -14.97
CA ILE A 357 -11.05 13.70 -13.73
C ILE A 357 -10.97 15.15 -13.24
N LYS A 358 -11.25 15.37 -11.96
CA LYS A 358 -10.94 16.61 -11.25
C LYS A 358 -9.85 16.32 -10.23
N PHE A 359 -8.85 17.17 -10.07
CA PHE A 359 -7.84 16.95 -9.04
C PHE A 359 -7.24 18.25 -8.49
N LYS A 360 -6.67 18.20 -7.29
CA LYS A 360 -5.91 19.27 -6.65
C LYS A 360 -4.73 18.67 -5.89
N ILE A 361 -3.68 19.45 -5.72
CA ILE A 361 -2.44 19.05 -5.05
C ILE A 361 -2.35 19.75 -3.71
N ARG A 362 -2.00 19.00 -2.67
CA ARG A 362 -1.66 19.54 -1.36
C ARG A 362 -0.21 19.19 -1.04
N VAL A 363 0.59 20.22 -0.83
CA VAL A 363 2.01 20.11 -0.45
C VAL A 363 2.10 20.42 1.04
N TYR A 364 2.44 19.42 1.84
CA TYR A 364 2.62 19.60 3.28
C TYR A 364 4.02 20.15 3.54
N VAL A 365 4.06 21.34 4.12
CA VAL A 365 5.28 22.07 4.50
C VAL A 365 5.80 21.56 5.85
N ASN A 366 4.87 21.33 6.77
CA ASN A 366 5.04 20.60 8.01
C ASN A 366 3.69 19.96 8.38
N SER A 367 3.59 19.34 9.55
CA SER A 367 2.36 18.71 10.04
C SER A 367 1.11 19.62 10.08
N ASN A 368 1.29 20.94 10.31
CA ASN A 368 0.21 21.90 10.52
C ASN A 368 -0.03 22.87 9.34
N LYS A 369 0.85 22.86 8.33
CA LYS A 369 0.87 23.86 7.26
C LYS A 369 0.98 23.18 5.91
N TYR A 370 0.04 23.50 5.03
CA TYR A 370 0.05 23.01 3.66
C TYR A 370 -0.19 24.13 2.66
N ILE A 371 0.25 23.88 1.44
CA ILE A 371 -0.03 24.70 0.26
C ILE A 371 -0.93 23.89 -0.64
N GLU A 372 -2.09 24.44 -1.00
CA GLU A 372 -3.04 23.77 -1.88
C GLU A 372 -3.07 24.44 -3.25
N SER A 373 -3.09 23.64 -4.31
CA SER A 373 -3.27 24.13 -5.67
C SER A 373 -4.73 24.44 -5.98
N ASN A 374 -4.96 25.15 -7.07
CA ASN A 374 -6.28 25.19 -7.70
C ASN A 374 -6.75 23.78 -8.11
N ILE A 375 -8.07 23.63 -8.31
CA ILE A 375 -8.65 22.41 -8.87
C ILE A 375 -8.44 22.40 -10.39
N PHE A 376 -7.72 21.39 -10.86
CA PHE A 376 -7.58 21.04 -12.26
C PHE A 376 -8.73 20.15 -12.72
N LYS A 377 -9.15 20.30 -13.97
CA LYS A 377 -10.17 19.48 -14.61
C LYS A 377 -9.62 18.94 -15.93
N TYR A 378 -9.70 17.63 -16.13
CA TYR A 378 -9.19 16.97 -17.31
C TYR A 378 -10.13 15.87 -17.76
N ARG A 379 -10.47 15.83 -19.05
CA ARG A 379 -11.29 14.76 -19.64
C ARG A 379 -10.39 13.94 -20.55
N LEU A 380 -10.28 12.62 -20.31
CA LEU A 380 -9.44 11.75 -21.13
C LEU A 380 -9.93 11.73 -22.59
N SER A 381 -8.99 11.73 -23.53
CA SER A 381 -9.33 11.57 -24.95
C SER A 381 -9.93 10.19 -25.22
N SER A 382 -10.83 10.12 -26.20
CA SER A 382 -11.22 8.83 -26.79
C SER A 382 -10.15 8.38 -27.76
N VAL A 383 -9.82 7.09 -27.78
CA VAL A 383 -8.85 6.53 -28.72
C VAL A 383 -9.37 6.73 -30.14
N ASN A 384 -8.66 7.52 -30.95
CA ASN A 384 -8.78 7.43 -32.40
C ASN A 384 -7.74 6.41 -32.87
N LEU A 385 -8.15 5.15 -33.03
CA LEU A 385 -7.32 3.99 -33.40
C LEU A 385 -6.41 4.26 -34.62
N LEU A 386 -6.77 5.21 -35.48
CA LEU A 386 -5.98 5.66 -36.64
C LEU A 386 -4.67 6.39 -36.30
N THR A 387 -4.50 6.89 -35.07
CA THR A 387 -3.27 7.60 -34.64
C THR A 387 -2.27 6.72 -33.86
N LYS A 388 -2.66 5.50 -33.47
CA LYS A 388 -1.75 4.51 -32.85
C LYS A 388 -0.88 3.75 -33.86
N VAL A 389 -1.07 3.96 -35.17
CA VAL A 389 -0.01 3.71 -36.15
C VAL A 389 1.03 4.82 -36.01
N LYS A 390 1.77 4.80 -34.90
CA LYS A 390 3.08 5.45 -34.84
C LYS A 390 3.87 4.82 -35.99
N ARG A 391 4.05 5.63 -37.03
CA ARG A 391 5.04 5.49 -38.08
C ARG A 391 6.38 5.18 -37.43
N SER A 392 6.69 3.90 -37.24
CA SER A 392 8.08 3.49 -37.38
C SER A 392 8.42 3.72 -38.86
N PRO A 393 9.55 4.38 -39.17
CA PRO A 393 10.04 4.49 -40.55
C PRO A 393 10.08 3.11 -41.23
N LEU A 394 10.33 2.06 -40.44
CA LEU A 394 10.36 0.67 -40.89
C LEU A 394 8.98 0.15 -41.32
N THR A 395 7.92 0.38 -40.54
CA THR A 395 6.56 -0.07 -40.93
C THR A 395 6.03 0.71 -42.13
N THR A 396 6.35 2.00 -42.23
CA THR A 396 5.98 2.82 -43.39
C THR A 396 6.74 2.36 -44.63
N ALA A 397 8.04 2.03 -44.50
CA ALA A 397 8.84 1.46 -45.57
C ALA A 397 8.38 0.05 -45.98
N ILE A 398 7.97 -0.80 -45.03
CA ILE A 398 7.42 -2.14 -45.32
C ILE A 398 6.10 -2.01 -46.08
N ILE A 399 5.18 -1.13 -45.66
CA ILE A 399 3.91 -0.91 -46.36
C ILE A 399 4.15 -0.36 -47.78
N LEU A 400 5.08 0.60 -47.94
CA LEU A 400 5.47 1.11 -49.25
C LEU A 400 6.11 0.04 -50.13
N LEU A 401 6.99 -0.79 -49.56
CA LEU A 401 7.63 -1.90 -50.28
C LEU A 401 6.60 -2.92 -50.75
N VAL A 402 5.64 -3.28 -49.88
CA VAL A 402 4.54 -4.20 -50.22
C VAL A 402 3.65 -3.61 -51.31
N LEU A 403 3.31 -2.31 -51.26
CA LEU A 403 2.53 -1.63 -52.29
C LEU A 403 3.29 -1.55 -53.63
N VAL A 404 4.58 -1.25 -53.61
CA VAL A 404 5.43 -1.23 -54.81
C VAL A 404 5.56 -2.62 -55.41
N LEU A 405 5.78 -3.65 -54.59
CA LEU A 405 5.80 -5.05 -55.04
C LEU A 405 4.47 -5.47 -55.64
N ALA A 406 3.34 -5.10 -55.02
CA ALA A 406 2.01 -5.37 -55.53
C ALA A 406 1.74 -4.68 -56.88
N MET A 407 2.18 -3.43 -57.05
CA MET A 407 2.08 -2.73 -58.34
C MET A 407 2.96 -3.38 -59.41
N ILE A 408 4.20 -3.76 -59.08
CA ILE A 408 5.09 -4.45 -60.03
C ILE A 408 4.49 -5.80 -60.44
N LEU A 409 3.89 -6.54 -59.49
CA LEU A 409 3.20 -7.79 -59.77
C LEU A 409 1.98 -7.57 -60.68
N ALA A 410 1.18 -6.54 -60.39
CA ALA A 410 0.00 -6.18 -61.19
C ALA A 410 0.38 -5.79 -62.63
N ILE A 411 1.47 -5.03 -62.82
CA ILE A 411 1.99 -4.64 -64.14
C ILE A 411 2.56 -5.86 -64.89
N LYS A 412 3.22 -6.80 -64.21
CA LYS A 412 3.73 -8.04 -64.83
C LYS A 412 2.62 -9.04 -65.18
N LEU A 413 1.51 -9.02 -64.44
CA LEU A 413 0.36 -9.91 -64.64
C LEU A 413 -0.71 -9.30 -65.54
N THR A 414 -0.55 -8.06 -66.02
CA THR A 414 -1.43 -7.52 -67.05
C THR A 414 -0.98 -8.07 -68.41
N PRO A 415 -1.79 -8.89 -69.10
CA PRO A 415 -1.42 -9.34 -70.45
C PRO A 415 -1.32 -8.14 -71.37
N LYS A 416 -0.18 -7.99 -72.05
CA LYS A 416 0.00 -7.02 -73.13
C LYS A 416 -1.08 -7.27 -74.18
N LYS A 417 -1.96 -6.29 -74.37
CA LYS A 417 -2.81 -6.20 -75.56
C LYS A 417 -2.04 -5.52 -76.68
#